data_AF-A0A0E3H8Q0-F1
#
_entry.id   AF-A0A0E3H8Q0-F1
#
_cell.length_a   1.000
_cell.length_b   1.000
_cell.length_c   1.000
_cell.angle_alpha   90.00
_cell.angle_beta   90.00
_cell.angle_gamma   90.00
#
_symmetry.space_group_name_H-M   'P 1'
#
loop_
_entity.id
_entity.type
_entity.pdbx_description
1 polymer ?
#
loop_
_entity_poly.entity_id
_entity_poly.type
_entity_poly.pdbx_seq_one_letter_code
_entity_poly.pdbx_strand_id
1 'polypeptide(L)'
;MKDMGKLCSTALASAFLVFVFLFLTLTSASAAQVTKIGTGYDPAVYGNEVVWTDGVVIHLYNLIDGTDTVISSSGASSPDIYENKVVWHDMSSGTPKLAVYDIPTATKTYITQNVDQYSKPAIYGDKIVWSANDSVYLMDMSTSTQTVIGSGSDPDIYDTKVVYYSYTEDPEADMIIRMYDINTKEKVTVSSYGYPNIPRIWGSKIIWSDVYNHQGYIVMYDMLTKGTTEVTHPLGTDPNGNEYGASTGTHIAIQDDKIVYNKCVDDYEGKPGVYLYNITEGQSTLIYGYSNDVYTTPEVHNNIIVWGMDKNYVDGAENNDIYLCNLSYNFSE
;
A
#
# COMPACT_ATOMS: atom_id res chain seq x y z
N MET A 1 14.72 -92.18 -21.46
CA MET A 1 15.75 -91.13 -21.32
C MET A 1 15.08 -89.77 -21.47
N LYS A 2 14.88 -89.10 -20.33
CA LYS A 2 14.82 -87.64 -20.07
C LYS A 2 13.96 -86.73 -20.97
N ASP A 3 13.26 -85.74 -20.45
CA ASP A 3 12.74 -85.46 -19.12
C ASP A 3 11.85 -84.22 -19.28
N MET A 4 10.92 -84.08 -18.35
CA MET A 4 9.99 -82.95 -18.23
C MET A 4 10.65 -81.58 -18.13
N GLY A 5 10.03 -80.57 -18.75
CA GLY A 5 10.22 -79.15 -18.45
C GLY A 5 8.87 -78.42 -18.41
N LYS A 6 8.35 -78.22 -17.19
CA LYS A 6 7.11 -77.51 -16.85
C LYS A 6 7.42 -76.05 -16.51
N LEU A 7 6.38 -75.21 -16.63
CA LEU A 7 6.06 -73.99 -15.86
C LEU A 7 6.59 -72.61 -16.31
N CYS A 8 5.60 -71.81 -16.74
CA CYS A 8 5.26 -70.43 -16.35
C CYS A 8 6.34 -69.36 -16.17
N SER A 9 6.16 -68.23 -16.86
CA SER A 9 6.04 -66.92 -16.19
C SER A 9 5.34 -65.89 -17.09
N THR A 10 4.20 -65.40 -16.63
CA THR A 10 3.54 -64.16 -17.05
C THR A 10 4.10 -63.01 -16.24
N ALA A 11 4.61 -61.96 -16.88
CA ALA A 11 4.84 -60.60 -16.35
C ALA A 11 5.67 -59.82 -17.40
N LEU A 12 5.53 -58.53 -17.67
CA LEU A 12 4.62 -57.47 -17.23
C LEU A 12 4.83 -56.32 -18.24
N ALA A 13 3.85 -55.42 -18.30
CA ALA A 13 3.80 -54.17 -19.06
C ALA A 13 5.14 -53.41 -19.23
N SER A 14 5.47 -53.06 -20.47
CA SER A 14 6.37 -51.94 -20.76
C SER A 14 5.55 -50.64 -20.80
N ALA A 15 5.16 -50.15 -19.62
CA ALA A 15 4.75 -48.77 -19.46
C ALA A 15 6.01 -47.90 -19.47
N PHE A 16 6.20 -47.14 -20.54
CA PHE A 16 7.26 -46.13 -20.62
C PHE A 16 6.90 -45.02 -19.62
N LEU A 17 7.48 -45.10 -18.42
CA LEU A 17 7.31 -44.11 -17.37
C LEU A 17 8.20 -42.91 -17.73
N VAL A 18 7.61 -41.88 -18.33
CA VAL A 18 8.26 -40.58 -18.49
C VAL A 18 8.35 -39.96 -17.09
N PHE A 19 9.48 -40.14 -16.43
CA PHE A 19 9.85 -39.33 -15.27
C PHE A 19 10.11 -37.90 -15.77
N VAL A 20 9.06 -37.06 -15.79
CA VAL A 20 9.23 -35.62 -15.79
C VAL A 20 9.72 -35.26 -14.39
N PHE A 21 11.04 -35.17 -14.22
CA PHE A 21 11.61 -34.48 -13.07
C PHE A 21 11.30 -33.00 -13.23
N LEU A 22 10.17 -32.58 -12.66
CA LEU A 22 9.91 -31.18 -12.39
C LEU A 22 10.95 -30.77 -11.33
N PHE A 23 12.02 -30.12 -11.77
CA PHE A 23 12.91 -29.41 -10.84
C PHE A 23 12.10 -28.27 -10.26
N LEU A 24 11.41 -28.52 -9.14
CA LEU A 24 11.05 -27.48 -8.19
C LEU A 24 12.37 -26.94 -7.65
N THR A 25 12.91 -25.91 -8.29
CA THR A 25 13.86 -25.04 -7.63
C THR A 25 13.07 -24.31 -6.56
N LEU A 26 13.02 -24.90 -5.36
CA LEU A 26 12.75 -24.15 -4.14
C LEU A 26 13.91 -23.17 -4.01
N THR A 27 13.77 -22.00 -4.62
CA THR A 27 14.57 -20.83 -4.25
C THR A 27 14.25 -20.57 -2.80
N SER A 28 15.17 -20.94 -1.91
CA SER A 28 15.13 -20.47 -0.53
C SER A 28 15.22 -18.96 -0.60
N ALA A 29 14.09 -18.28 -0.45
CA ALA A 29 14.06 -16.83 -0.34
C ALA A 29 15.02 -16.46 0.80
N SER A 30 16.06 -15.68 0.48
CA SER A 30 16.85 -15.02 1.52
C SER A 30 15.88 -14.25 2.40
N ALA A 31 15.87 -14.54 3.70
CA ALA A 31 14.99 -13.84 4.63
C ALA A 31 15.30 -12.34 4.53
N ALA A 32 14.28 -11.57 4.16
CA ALA A 32 14.41 -10.13 4.03
C ALA A 32 15.03 -9.52 5.30
N GLN A 33 16.11 -8.74 5.14
CA GLN A 33 16.71 -8.08 6.30
C GLN A 33 15.81 -6.94 6.76
N VAL A 34 15.03 -7.21 7.79
CA VAL A 34 14.16 -6.23 8.44
C VAL A 34 14.94 -5.50 9.53
N THR A 35 14.87 -4.17 9.50
CA THR A 35 15.54 -3.28 10.47
C THR A 35 14.51 -2.40 11.15
N LYS A 36 14.55 -2.31 12.48
CA LYS A 36 13.79 -1.30 13.23
C LYS A 36 14.49 0.04 13.13
N ILE A 37 13.78 1.08 12.69
CA ILE A 37 14.32 2.44 12.52
C ILE A 37 13.73 3.46 13.50
N GLY A 38 12.61 3.13 14.17
CA GLY A 38 11.96 4.04 15.09
C GLY A 38 10.73 3.45 15.77
N THR A 39 9.93 4.32 16.38
CA THR A 39 8.62 4.04 16.98
C THR A 39 7.63 5.10 16.50
N GLY A 40 6.41 4.68 16.19
CA GLY A 40 5.34 5.52 15.68
C GLY A 40 4.35 4.76 14.79
N TYR A 41 3.70 5.51 13.92
CA TYR A 41 2.61 5.07 13.07
C TYR A 41 2.69 5.78 11.72
N ASP A 42 2.02 5.19 10.73
CA ASP A 42 1.72 5.81 9.43
C ASP A 42 2.97 6.42 8.76
N PRO A 43 3.99 5.61 8.43
CA PRO A 43 5.17 6.13 7.78
C PRO A 43 4.88 6.50 6.32
N ALA A 44 5.73 7.34 5.74
CA ALA A 44 5.84 7.58 4.30
C ALA A 44 7.33 7.60 3.90
N VAL A 45 7.64 7.29 2.64
CA VAL A 45 9.02 7.18 2.16
C VAL A 45 9.19 7.74 0.76
N TYR A 46 10.26 8.52 0.58
CA TYR A 46 10.74 8.98 -0.72
C TYR A 46 12.26 9.02 -0.69
N GLY A 47 12.92 8.53 -1.74
CA GLY A 47 14.37 8.54 -1.82
C GLY A 47 15.02 7.82 -0.63
N ASN A 48 15.79 8.57 0.17
CA ASN A 48 16.44 8.07 1.37
C ASN A 48 15.83 8.64 2.65
N GLU A 49 14.65 9.23 2.54
CA GLU A 49 13.95 9.89 3.63
C GLU A 49 12.71 9.09 4.00
N VAL A 50 12.59 8.78 5.29
CA VAL A 50 11.37 8.20 5.87
C VAL A 50 10.79 9.19 6.86
N VAL A 51 9.50 9.43 6.79
CA VAL A 51 8.76 10.24 7.77
C VAL A 51 7.72 9.38 8.46
N TRP A 52 7.43 9.64 9.73
CA TRP A 52 6.33 8.97 10.43
C TRP A 52 5.80 9.83 11.57
N THR A 53 4.64 9.46 12.10
CA THR A 53 4.06 10.09 13.29
C THR A 53 4.41 9.29 14.53
N ASP A 54 5.07 9.88 15.53
CA ASP A 54 5.14 9.31 16.89
C ASP A 54 4.24 10.12 17.83
N GLY A 55 3.14 9.51 18.28
CA GLY A 55 2.09 10.18 19.04
C GLY A 55 1.44 11.34 18.27
N VAL A 56 2.00 12.54 18.43
CA VAL A 56 1.56 13.79 17.79
C VAL A 56 2.73 14.63 17.24
N VAL A 57 3.89 14.02 17.03
CA VAL A 57 5.06 14.66 16.41
C VAL A 57 5.48 13.91 15.15
N ILE A 58 6.10 14.63 14.20
CA ILE A 58 6.61 14.06 12.95
C ILE A 58 8.12 13.88 13.09
N HIS A 59 8.57 12.66 12.83
CA HIS A 59 9.97 12.30 12.69
C HIS A 59 10.36 12.28 11.22
N LEU A 60 11.59 12.67 10.92
CA LEU A 60 12.23 12.58 9.63
C LEU A 60 13.55 11.83 9.81
N TYR A 61 13.66 10.68 9.17
CA TYR A 61 14.80 9.78 9.26
C TYR A 61 15.52 9.68 7.93
N ASN A 62 16.83 9.81 7.97
CA ASN A 62 17.69 9.64 6.82
C ASN A 62 18.30 8.23 6.79
N LEU A 63 18.03 7.48 5.72
CA LEU A 63 18.49 6.10 5.55
C LEU A 63 20.00 5.98 5.27
N ILE A 64 20.68 7.05 4.87
CA ILE A 64 22.12 7.04 4.57
C ILE A 64 22.95 7.13 5.85
N ASP A 65 22.62 8.10 6.72
CA ASP A 65 23.41 8.36 7.93
C ASP A 65 22.71 7.97 9.24
N GLY A 66 21.44 7.55 9.17
CA GLY A 66 20.64 7.11 10.30
C GLY A 66 20.17 8.24 11.21
N THR A 67 20.25 9.49 10.77
CA THR A 67 19.81 10.64 11.56
C THR A 67 18.28 10.68 11.68
N ASP A 68 17.78 10.70 12.92
CA ASP A 68 16.37 10.95 13.25
C ASP A 68 16.19 12.39 13.75
N THR A 69 15.38 13.18 13.04
CA THR A 69 15.07 14.57 13.37
C THR A 69 13.57 14.75 13.59
N VAL A 70 13.20 15.30 14.74
CA VAL A 70 11.82 15.72 15.01
C VAL A 70 11.56 17.08 14.35
N ILE A 71 10.62 17.15 13.40
CA ILE A 71 10.33 18.36 12.60
C ILE A 71 9.00 19.06 12.97
N SER A 72 8.23 18.49 13.90
CA SER A 72 7.03 19.11 14.49
C SER A 72 7.02 18.97 16.02
N SER A 73 6.25 19.84 16.71
CA SER A 73 6.29 19.92 18.18
C SER A 73 5.05 19.36 18.87
N SER A 74 3.90 19.30 18.19
CA SER A 74 2.65 18.74 18.70
C SER A 74 1.57 18.73 17.62
N GLY A 75 0.49 17.98 17.88
CA GLY A 75 -0.73 17.97 17.06
C GLY A 75 -0.56 17.48 15.62
N ALA A 76 0.53 16.81 15.29
CA ALA A 76 0.81 16.40 13.91
C ALA A 76 0.38 14.95 13.64
N SER A 77 -0.09 14.69 12.42
CA SER A 77 -0.47 13.36 11.94
C SER A 77 -0.44 13.26 10.42
N SER A 78 -0.46 12.03 9.90
CA SER A 78 -0.59 11.73 8.46
C SER A 78 0.44 12.46 7.60
N PRO A 79 1.74 12.23 7.83
CA PRO A 79 2.78 12.82 7.02
C PRO A 79 2.83 12.15 5.65
N ASP A 80 3.21 12.92 4.63
CA ASP A 80 3.61 12.41 3.34
C ASP A 80 4.85 13.18 2.84
N ILE A 81 5.62 12.58 1.95
CA ILE A 81 6.92 13.10 1.51
C ILE A 81 7.13 12.93 0.00
N TYR A 82 7.60 14.01 -0.63
CA TYR A 82 8.07 13.98 -2.01
C TYR A 82 9.30 14.86 -2.16
N GLU A 83 10.39 14.27 -2.67
CA GLU A 83 11.71 14.90 -2.72
C GLU A 83 12.06 15.55 -1.36
N ASN A 84 12.24 16.86 -1.34
CA ASN A 84 12.68 17.63 -0.18
C ASN A 84 11.52 18.19 0.65
N LYS A 85 10.27 17.83 0.36
CA LYS A 85 9.09 18.40 1.01
C LYS A 85 8.34 17.35 1.82
N VAL A 86 8.07 17.69 3.08
CA VAL A 86 7.19 16.92 3.96
C VAL A 86 5.91 17.70 4.19
N VAL A 87 4.76 17.06 4.03
CA VAL A 87 3.44 17.62 4.32
C VAL A 87 2.79 16.83 5.44
N TRP A 88 2.05 17.49 6.34
CA TRP A 88 1.28 16.77 7.37
C TRP A 88 0.07 17.59 7.83
N HIS A 89 -0.89 16.90 8.43
CA HIS A 89 -2.00 17.53 9.12
C HIS A 89 -1.57 18.03 10.51
N ASP A 90 -1.81 19.30 10.80
CA ASP A 90 -1.35 20.00 12.00
C ASP A 90 -2.53 20.58 12.80
N MET A 91 -2.70 20.08 14.02
CA MET A 91 -3.69 20.50 15.02
C MET A 91 -3.05 21.23 16.21
N SER A 92 -1.78 21.63 16.13
CA SER A 92 -1.03 22.24 17.24
C SER A 92 -1.68 23.51 17.81
N SER A 93 -2.42 24.25 16.98
CA SER A 93 -3.13 25.48 17.36
C SER A 93 -4.62 25.28 17.68
N GLY A 94 -5.12 24.03 17.66
CA GLY A 94 -6.55 23.72 17.83
C GLY A 94 -7.43 24.06 16.62
N THR A 95 -6.84 24.58 15.55
CA THR A 95 -7.49 24.78 14.23
C THR A 95 -6.75 23.94 13.19
N PRO A 96 -7.43 23.07 12.43
CA PRO A 96 -6.83 22.25 11.40
C PRO A 96 -6.12 23.10 10.33
N LYS A 97 -4.90 22.68 9.98
CA LYS A 97 -4.11 23.23 8.87
C LYS A 97 -3.21 22.12 8.32
N LEU A 98 -2.72 22.29 7.09
CA LEU A 98 -1.67 21.43 6.55
C LEU A 98 -0.35 22.18 6.65
N ALA A 99 0.64 21.59 7.30
CA ALA A 99 1.99 22.11 7.30
C ALA A 99 2.73 21.62 6.06
N VAL A 100 3.55 22.48 5.47
CA VAL A 100 4.48 22.14 4.39
C VAL A 100 5.87 22.54 4.84
N TYR A 101 6.76 21.57 4.93
CA TYR A 101 8.12 21.72 5.42
C TYR A 101 9.13 21.40 4.33
N ASP A 102 10.06 22.33 4.11
CA ASP A 102 11.20 22.12 3.22
C ASP A 102 12.41 21.65 4.04
N ILE A 103 12.90 20.45 3.71
CA ILE A 103 13.97 19.77 4.46
C ILE A 103 15.28 20.58 4.41
N PRO A 104 15.81 21.01 3.24
CA PRO A 104 17.09 21.73 3.16
C PRO A 104 17.12 23.05 3.92
N THR A 105 16.02 23.81 3.88
CA THR A 105 15.95 25.14 4.50
C THR A 105 15.37 25.12 5.91
N ALA A 106 14.83 23.99 6.34
CA ALA A 106 14.03 23.85 7.56
C ALA A 106 12.88 24.87 7.65
N THR A 107 12.38 25.35 6.51
CA THR A 107 11.29 26.33 6.47
C THR A 107 9.94 25.64 6.54
N LYS A 108 8.98 26.27 7.22
CA LYS A 108 7.63 25.76 7.41
C LYS A 108 6.61 26.79 6.96
N THR A 109 5.67 26.36 6.12
CA THR A 109 4.51 27.15 5.67
C THR A 109 3.24 26.36 5.94
N TYR A 110 2.07 27.00 5.76
CA TYR A 110 0.78 26.41 6.10
C TYR A 110 -0.26 26.65 5.02
N ILE A 111 -1.05 25.62 4.72
CA ILE A 111 -2.33 25.71 4.02
C ILE A 111 -3.42 25.71 5.08
N THR A 112 -4.22 26.77 5.15
CA THR A 112 -5.24 26.95 6.20
C THR A 112 -6.68 26.96 5.67
N GLN A 113 -6.85 27.03 4.36
CA GLN A 113 -8.16 27.16 3.74
C GLN A 113 -8.74 25.78 3.42
N ASN A 114 -9.97 25.53 3.88
CA ASN A 114 -10.70 24.27 3.68
C ASN A 114 -9.91 23.04 4.16
N VAL A 115 -9.38 23.11 5.37
CA VAL A 115 -8.77 21.97 6.08
C VAL A 115 -9.64 21.66 7.29
N ASP A 116 -9.92 20.40 7.53
CA ASP A 116 -10.71 19.91 8.67
C ASP A 116 -9.96 18.83 9.46
N GLN A 117 -10.53 18.33 10.56
CA GLN A 117 -9.86 17.35 11.43
C GLN A 117 -9.59 15.98 10.78
N TYR A 118 -10.15 15.71 9.59
CA TYR A 118 -9.99 14.44 8.88
C TYR A 118 -9.09 14.59 7.64
N SER A 119 -8.57 15.79 7.39
CA SER A 119 -7.74 16.05 6.22
C SER A 119 -6.43 15.27 6.28
N LYS A 120 -6.21 14.42 5.28
CA LYS A 120 -4.97 13.68 5.05
C LYS A 120 -4.35 14.18 3.74
N PRO A 121 -3.15 14.79 3.78
CA PRO A 121 -2.50 15.28 2.57
C PRO A 121 -1.78 14.17 1.81
N ALA A 122 -1.70 14.29 0.48
CA ALA A 122 -0.74 13.59 -0.37
C ALA A 122 0.01 14.61 -1.25
N ILE A 123 1.28 14.36 -1.58
CA ILE A 123 2.14 15.29 -2.31
C ILE A 123 2.85 14.67 -3.51
N TYR A 124 2.86 15.38 -4.64
CA TYR A 124 3.72 15.09 -5.80
C TYR A 124 4.22 16.39 -6.42
N GLY A 125 5.55 16.56 -6.48
CA GLY A 125 6.19 17.79 -6.94
C GLY A 125 5.79 19.01 -6.09
N ASP A 126 5.19 20.01 -6.73
CA ASP A 126 4.66 21.22 -6.07
C ASP A 126 3.14 21.16 -5.85
N LYS A 127 2.54 19.98 -5.93
CA LYS A 127 1.09 19.79 -5.81
C LYS A 127 0.74 18.98 -4.57
N ILE A 128 -0.20 19.48 -3.80
CA ILE A 128 -0.70 18.85 -2.59
C ILE A 128 -2.21 18.64 -2.75
N VAL A 129 -2.68 17.44 -2.47
CA VAL A 129 -4.10 17.09 -2.49
C VAL A 129 -4.56 16.66 -1.11
N TRP A 130 -5.79 16.97 -0.76
CA TRP A 130 -6.42 16.52 0.48
C TRP A 130 -7.95 16.56 0.33
N SER A 131 -8.65 15.91 1.24
CA SER A 131 -10.11 16.02 1.34
C SER A 131 -10.53 16.77 2.60
N ALA A 132 -11.56 17.60 2.50
CA ALA A 132 -12.22 18.24 3.63
C ALA A 132 -13.69 18.55 3.29
N ASN A 133 -14.61 18.38 4.25
CA ASN A 133 -16.04 18.65 4.08
C ASN A 133 -16.60 18.09 2.75
N ASP A 134 -16.43 16.79 2.54
CA ASP A 134 -16.86 16.03 1.36
C ASP A 134 -16.29 16.46 0.00
N SER A 135 -15.27 17.31 0.01
CA SER A 135 -14.62 17.86 -1.18
C SER A 135 -13.15 17.49 -1.22
N VAL A 136 -12.66 17.21 -2.42
CA VAL A 136 -11.24 17.01 -2.72
C VAL A 136 -10.66 18.29 -3.27
N TYR A 137 -9.57 18.74 -2.66
CA TYR A 137 -8.84 19.96 -2.99
C TYR A 137 -7.48 19.62 -3.58
N LEU A 138 -7.01 20.52 -4.43
CA LEU A 138 -5.67 20.57 -4.98
C LEU A 138 -5.08 21.95 -4.70
N MET A 139 -3.91 22.01 -4.09
CA MET A 139 -3.07 23.19 -3.98
C MET A 139 -1.88 23.05 -4.92
N ASP A 140 -1.70 24.03 -5.79
CA ASP A 140 -0.48 24.22 -6.57
C ASP A 140 0.40 25.26 -5.87
N MET A 141 1.47 24.81 -5.24
CA MET A 141 2.38 25.67 -4.47
C MET A 141 3.17 26.64 -5.36
N SER A 142 3.43 26.26 -6.62
CA SER A 142 4.18 27.11 -7.57
C SER A 142 3.39 28.37 -7.96
N THR A 143 2.06 28.28 -7.96
CA THR A 143 1.15 29.40 -8.28
C THR A 143 0.34 29.87 -7.08
N SER A 144 0.48 29.23 -5.91
CA SER A 144 -0.33 29.47 -4.72
C SER A 144 -1.84 29.41 -5.01
N THR A 145 -2.25 28.46 -5.86
CA THR A 145 -3.65 28.33 -6.30
C THR A 145 -4.29 27.08 -5.71
N GLN A 146 -5.40 27.26 -4.99
CA GLN A 146 -6.25 26.17 -4.49
C GLN A 146 -7.48 26.00 -5.39
N THR A 147 -7.78 24.76 -5.74
CA THR A 147 -8.97 24.39 -6.54
C THR A 147 -9.69 23.20 -5.93
N VAL A 148 -11.03 23.22 -5.98
CA VAL A 148 -11.85 22.02 -5.72
C VAL A 148 -11.86 21.19 -6.99
N ILE A 149 -11.50 19.91 -6.89
CA ILE A 149 -11.42 19.00 -8.05
C ILE A 149 -12.55 17.96 -8.07
N GLY A 150 -13.26 17.75 -6.97
CA GLY A 150 -14.49 16.94 -6.94
C GLY A 150 -14.98 16.68 -5.51
N SER A 151 -16.07 15.92 -5.40
CA SER A 151 -16.59 15.42 -4.13
C SER A 151 -16.07 14.01 -3.82
N GLY A 152 -15.53 13.83 -2.62
CA GLY A 152 -14.89 12.58 -2.21
C GLY A 152 -13.89 12.69 -1.06
N SER A 153 -13.20 11.58 -0.81
CA SER A 153 -12.14 11.44 0.21
C SER A 153 -10.95 10.64 -0.28
N ASP A 154 -9.93 10.58 0.57
CA ASP A 154 -8.71 9.77 0.42
C ASP A 154 -8.03 9.97 -0.94
N PRO A 155 -7.71 11.23 -1.31
CA PRO A 155 -7.03 11.48 -2.57
C PRO A 155 -5.58 11.03 -2.52
N ASP A 156 -5.09 10.55 -3.64
CA ASP A 156 -3.68 10.26 -3.90
C ASP A 156 -3.27 10.86 -5.24
N ILE A 157 -1.99 11.19 -5.41
CA ILE A 157 -1.48 11.94 -6.57
C ILE A 157 -0.20 11.33 -7.13
N TYR A 158 -0.19 11.14 -8.45
CA TYR A 158 1.01 10.80 -9.20
C TYR A 158 1.07 11.63 -10.49
N ASP A 159 2.16 12.36 -10.67
CA ASP A 159 2.35 13.25 -11.83
C ASP A 159 1.20 14.26 -11.96
N THR A 160 0.39 14.16 -13.01
CA THR A 160 -0.74 15.06 -13.26
C THR A 160 -2.07 14.48 -12.80
N LYS A 161 -2.08 13.30 -12.18
CA LYS A 161 -3.31 12.53 -11.95
C LYS A 161 -3.60 12.42 -10.48
N VAL A 162 -4.82 12.78 -10.11
CA VAL A 162 -5.33 12.65 -8.75
C VAL A 162 -6.40 11.56 -8.76
N VAL A 163 -6.24 10.53 -7.95
CA VAL A 163 -7.29 9.54 -7.71
C VAL A 163 -7.94 9.78 -6.37
N TYR A 164 -9.23 9.52 -6.24
CA TYR A 164 -9.95 9.70 -4.97
C TYR A 164 -11.20 8.82 -4.90
N TYR A 165 -11.58 8.46 -3.67
CA TYR A 165 -12.86 7.81 -3.40
C TYR A 165 -13.96 8.84 -3.57
N SER A 166 -14.93 8.58 -4.43
CA SER A 166 -15.95 9.57 -4.78
C SER A 166 -17.28 9.24 -4.14
N TYR A 167 -17.88 10.21 -3.45
CA TYR A 167 -19.20 10.05 -2.85
C TYR A 167 -20.34 10.06 -3.88
N THR A 168 -20.16 10.75 -5.02
CA THR A 168 -21.02 10.81 -6.23
C THR A 168 -20.81 12.18 -6.91
N GLU A 169 -21.16 12.37 -8.19
CA GLU A 169 -21.39 13.73 -8.75
C GLU A 169 -22.57 13.71 -9.74
N ASP A 170 -22.75 12.64 -10.53
CA ASP A 170 -24.05 12.01 -10.88
C ASP A 170 -23.80 10.68 -11.65
N PRO A 171 -24.57 9.61 -11.40
CA PRO A 171 -23.99 8.48 -10.71
C PRO A 171 -24.83 7.21 -10.95
N GLU A 172 -25.04 6.73 -12.16
CA GLU A 172 -26.00 5.61 -12.32
C GLU A 172 -25.40 4.25 -11.90
N ALA A 173 -24.44 4.24 -10.97
CA ALA A 173 -24.65 3.65 -9.64
C ALA A 173 -23.32 3.42 -8.90
N ASP A 174 -23.46 2.89 -7.68
CA ASP A 174 -22.58 3.05 -6.52
C ASP A 174 -21.07 2.83 -6.70
N MET A 175 -20.34 3.76 -6.06
CA MET A 175 -18.94 3.73 -5.63
C MET A 175 -17.90 3.48 -6.72
N ILE A 176 -17.38 4.59 -7.25
CA ILE A 176 -16.42 4.61 -8.35
C ILE A 176 -15.23 5.49 -7.99
N ILE A 177 -14.06 4.89 -7.87
CA ILE A 177 -12.82 5.66 -7.78
C ILE A 177 -12.75 6.58 -9.01
N ARG A 178 -12.45 7.85 -8.77
CA ARG A 178 -12.31 8.84 -9.83
C ARG A 178 -10.86 9.18 -10.03
N MET A 179 -10.46 9.36 -11.27
CA MET A 179 -9.19 9.97 -11.65
C MET A 179 -9.47 11.33 -12.29
N TYR A 180 -8.80 12.37 -11.79
CA TYR A 180 -8.80 13.73 -12.32
C TYR A 180 -7.42 14.06 -12.88
N ASP A 181 -7.33 14.46 -14.14
CA ASP A 181 -6.08 14.97 -14.72
C ASP A 181 -6.02 16.50 -14.56
N ILE A 182 -4.97 16.98 -13.90
CA ILE A 182 -4.78 18.38 -13.54
C ILE A 182 -4.56 19.27 -14.77
N ASN A 183 -3.92 18.75 -15.82
CA ASN A 183 -3.62 19.52 -17.02
C ASN A 183 -4.84 19.66 -17.93
N THR A 184 -5.56 18.55 -18.16
CA THR A 184 -6.72 18.54 -19.06
C THR A 184 -8.03 18.90 -18.34
N LYS A 185 -8.05 18.78 -17.01
CA LYS A 185 -9.24 18.88 -16.14
C LYS A 185 -10.28 17.79 -16.41
N GLU A 186 -9.91 16.75 -17.14
CA GLU A 186 -10.77 15.63 -17.45
C GLU A 186 -10.93 14.72 -16.22
N LYS A 187 -12.12 14.12 -16.11
CA LYS A 187 -12.45 13.12 -15.09
C LYS A 187 -12.73 11.79 -15.76
N VAL A 188 -12.14 10.72 -15.22
CA VAL A 188 -12.37 9.34 -15.65
C VAL A 188 -12.92 8.54 -14.47
N THR A 189 -14.01 7.81 -14.72
CA THR A 189 -14.53 6.80 -13.81
C THR A 189 -13.71 5.53 -13.96
N VAL A 190 -13.08 5.09 -12.88
CA VAL A 190 -12.46 3.76 -12.80
C VAL A 190 -13.56 2.74 -12.60
N SER A 191 -13.57 1.68 -13.43
CA SER A 191 -14.53 0.59 -13.27
C SER A 191 -14.17 -0.23 -12.03
N SER A 192 -14.86 0.03 -10.93
CA SER A 192 -14.75 -0.70 -9.67
C SER A 192 -16.03 -1.48 -9.37
N TYR A 193 -15.91 -2.49 -8.51
CA TYR A 193 -17.03 -3.27 -7.99
C TYR A 193 -16.90 -3.33 -6.46
N GLY A 194 -18.01 -3.63 -5.77
CA GLY A 194 -18.03 -3.69 -4.31
C GLY A 194 -17.93 -2.30 -3.66
N TYR A 195 -17.25 -2.21 -2.51
CA TYR A 195 -17.05 -0.97 -1.77
C TYR A 195 -15.58 -0.51 -1.86
N PRO A 196 -15.13 0.07 -3.00
CA PRO A 196 -13.75 0.49 -3.18
C PRO A 196 -13.39 1.62 -2.21
N ASN A 197 -12.29 1.46 -1.47
CA ASN A 197 -11.75 2.45 -0.55
C ASN A 197 -10.24 2.58 -0.75
N ILE A 198 -9.68 3.69 -0.27
CA ILE A 198 -8.23 3.92 -0.17
C ILE A 198 -7.54 3.79 -1.54
N PRO A 199 -7.96 4.55 -2.56
CA PRO A 199 -7.33 4.45 -3.87
C PRO A 199 -5.87 4.94 -3.80
N ARG A 200 -5.00 4.28 -4.57
CA ARG A 200 -3.61 4.72 -4.80
C ARG A 200 -3.28 4.67 -6.28
N ILE A 201 -2.33 5.49 -6.72
CA ILE A 201 -1.94 5.60 -8.13
C ILE A 201 -0.43 5.57 -8.34
N TRP A 202 0.00 4.81 -9.35
CA TRP A 202 1.35 4.92 -9.92
C TRP A 202 1.30 4.74 -11.43
N GLY A 203 1.81 5.72 -12.18
CA GLY A 203 1.78 5.69 -13.64
C GLY A 203 0.35 5.60 -14.18
N SER A 204 0.04 4.49 -14.86
CA SER A 204 -1.31 4.19 -15.37
C SER A 204 -2.16 3.31 -14.46
N LYS A 205 -1.60 2.82 -13.36
CA LYS A 205 -2.21 1.81 -12.49
C LYS A 205 -2.85 2.47 -11.28
N ILE A 206 -4.08 2.07 -11.01
CA ILE A 206 -4.86 2.51 -9.86
C ILE A 206 -5.21 1.26 -9.06
N ILE A 207 -4.90 1.26 -7.76
CA ILE A 207 -5.27 0.17 -6.86
C ILE A 207 -6.25 0.67 -5.80
N TRP A 208 -7.05 -0.25 -5.26
CA TRP A 208 -7.95 0.02 -4.14
C TRP A 208 -8.22 -1.24 -3.34
N SER A 209 -8.72 -1.05 -2.11
CA SER A 209 -9.16 -2.14 -1.23
C SER A 209 -10.66 -2.06 -0.98
N ASP A 210 -11.35 -3.19 -1.07
CA ASP A 210 -12.77 -3.32 -0.69
C ASP A 210 -12.93 -3.70 0.78
N VAL A 211 -12.65 -2.74 1.68
CA VAL A 211 -12.50 -2.98 3.13
C VAL A 211 -13.78 -3.45 3.84
N TYR A 212 -14.96 -3.26 3.24
CA TYR A 212 -16.23 -3.69 3.83
C TYR A 212 -16.51 -5.19 3.62
N ASN A 213 -15.88 -5.79 2.62
CA ASN A 213 -15.94 -7.23 2.39
C ASN A 213 -14.77 -7.91 3.12
N HIS A 214 -15.08 -8.57 4.24
CA HIS A 214 -14.15 -9.44 5.00
C HIS A 214 -12.81 -8.85 5.45
N GLN A 215 -12.72 -7.51 5.53
CA GLN A 215 -11.49 -6.75 5.82
C GLN A 215 -10.58 -6.52 4.61
N GLY A 216 -11.12 -6.43 3.38
CA GLY A 216 -10.42 -5.92 2.20
C GLY A 216 -9.92 -6.97 1.21
N TYR A 217 -10.27 -6.85 -0.07
CA TYR A 217 -9.46 -7.44 -1.15
C TYR A 217 -8.99 -6.34 -2.10
N ILE A 218 -7.83 -6.55 -2.71
CA ILE A 218 -7.14 -5.55 -3.51
C ILE A 218 -7.39 -5.81 -4.99
N VAL A 219 -7.77 -4.77 -5.70
CA VAL A 219 -7.93 -4.79 -7.15
C VAL A 219 -7.05 -3.71 -7.75
N MET A 220 -6.46 -4.02 -8.89
CA MET A 220 -5.75 -3.08 -9.74
C MET A 220 -6.53 -2.84 -11.03
N TYR A 221 -6.60 -1.59 -11.47
CA TYR A 221 -7.06 -1.19 -12.80
C TYR A 221 -5.93 -0.50 -13.55
N ASP A 222 -5.70 -0.89 -14.81
CA ASP A 222 -4.77 -0.20 -15.69
C ASP A 222 -5.53 0.69 -16.68
N MET A 223 -5.32 2.00 -16.60
CA MET A 223 -5.99 2.98 -17.46
C MET A 223 -5.66 2.81 -18.95
N LEU A 224 -4.51 2.22 -19.29
CA LEU A 224 -4.11 2.01 -20.68
C LEU A 224 -4.87 0.84 -21.31
N THR A 225 -5.00 -0.27 -20.60
CA THR A 225 -5.66 -1.49 -21.10
C THR A 225 -7.15 -1.50 -20.79
N LYS A 226 -7.59 -0.68 -19.82
CA LYS A 226 -8.92 -0.69 -19.22
C LYS A 226 -9.30 -2.03 -18.58
N GLY A 227 -8.30 -2.86 -18.26
CA GLY A 227 -8.48 -4.16 -17.60
C GLY A 227 -8.29 -4.05 -16.09
N THR A 228 -8.97 -4.94 -15.37
CA THR A 228 -8.77 -5.15 -13.93
C THR A 228 -7.94 -6.41 -13.67
N THR A 229 -7.24 -6.43 -12.54
CA THR A 229 -6.50 -7.58 -12.02
C THR A 229 -6.79 -7.72 -10.54
N GLU A 230 -7.22 -8.90 -10.12
CA GLU A 230 -7.34 -9.26 -8.71
C GLU A 230 -5.93 -9.44 -8.15
N VAL A 231 -5.51 -8.52 -7.29
CA VAL A 231 -4.20 -8.54 -6.63
C VAL A 231 -4.22 -9.54 -5.48
N THR A 232 -5.33 -9.54 -4.74
CA THR A 232 -5.64 -10.58 -3.74
C THR A 232 -7.01 -11.17 -4.03
N HIS A 233 -7.30 -12.31 -3.40
CA HIS A 233 -8.53 -13.04 -3.66
C HIS A 233 -9.74 -12.39 -2.96
N PRO A 234 -10.92 -12.38 -3.61
CA PRO A 234 -12.16 -12.06 -2.93
C PRO A 234 -12.51 -13.14 -1.88
N LEU A 235 -13.57 -12.93 -1.10
CA LEU A 235 -14.02 -13.90 -0.11
C LEU A 235 -14.28 -15.29 -0.75
N GLY A 236 -13.66 -16.31 -0.18
CA GLY A 236 -13.80 -17.71 -0.58
C GLY A 236 -14.14 -18.64 0.60
N THR A 237 -14.23 -19.94 0.31
CA THR A 237 -14.44 -20.98 1.33
C THR A 237 -13.39 -22.07 1.18
N ASP A 238 -12.68 -22.39 2.26
CA ASP A 238 -11.60 -23.36 2.27
C ASP A 238 -12.16 -24.81 2.13
N PRO A 239 -11.31 -25.83 1.92
CA PRO A 239 -11.77 -27.22 1.84
C PRO A 239 -12.49 -27.76 3.08
N ASN A 240 -12.39 -27.06 4.23
CA ASN A 240 -13.04 -27.42 5.49
C ASN A 240 -14.36 -26.67 5.72
N GLY A 241 -14.73 -25.74 4.83
CA GLY A 241 -15.94 -24.94 4.94
C GLY A 241 -15.77 -23.60 5.67
N ASN A 242 -14.54 -23.17 5.99
CA ASN A 242 -14.27 -21.88 6.62
C ASN A 242 -14.14 -20.77 5.57
N GLU A 243 -14.70 -19.60 5.86
CA GLU A 243 -14.49 -18.40 5.04
C GLU A 243 -13.04 -17.93 5.13
N TYR A 244 -12.44 -17.52 4.00
CA TYR A 244 -11.08 -16.98 3.93
C TYR A 244 -10.94 -15.95 2.80
N GLY A 245 -9.80 -15.26 2.76
CA GLY A 245 -9.53 -14.25 1.75
C GLY A 245 -10.20 -12.93 2.08
N ALA A 246 -10.02 -11.95 1.20
CA ALA A 246 -10.44 -10.57 1.45
C ALA A 246 -10.05 -10.05 2.84
N SER A 247 -8.87 -10.42 3.34
CA SER A 247 -8.33 -10.03 4.64
C SER A 247 -7.14 -9.06 4.53
N THR A 248 -7.13 -8.23 3.49
CA THR A 248 -6.10 -7.22 3.27
C THR A 248 -6.48 -5.92 3.96
N GLY A 249 -5.81 -5.58 5.05
CA GLY A 249 -6.24 -4.56 5.99
C GLY A 249 -6.39 -3.13 5.47
N THR A 250 -6.03 -2.18 6.32
CA THR A 250 -6.41 -0.77 6.11
C THR A 250 -5.45 0.01 5.23
N HIS A 251 -4.41 -0.61 4.68
CA HIS A 251 -3.38 0.14 3.96
C HIS A 251 -2.74 -0.66 2.82
N ILE A 252 -2.60 0.02 1.69
CA ILE A 252 -2.01 -0.45 0.45
C ILE A 252 -1.18 0.67 -0.16
N ALA A 253 -0.09 0.33 -0.84
CA ALA A 253 0.71 1.27 -1.61
C ALA A 253 1.23 0.62 -2.90
N ILE A 254 1.48 1.43 -3.93
CA ILE A 254 1.94 0.97 -5.24
C ILE A 254 3.11 1.81 -5.72
N GLN A 255 4.13 1.13 -6.25
CA GLN A 255 5.16 1.77 -7.05
C GLN A 255 5.74 0.80 -8.07
N ASP A 256 5.87 1.25 -9.31
CA ASP A 256 6.34 0.48 -10.45
C ASP A 256 5.57 -0.85 -10.61
N ASP A 257 6.25 -1.96 -10.37
CA ASP A 257 5.75 -3.33 -10.44
C ASP A 257 5.40 -3.93 -9.07
N LYS A 258 5.36 -3.11 -8.02
CA LYS A 258 5.21 -3.53 -6.62
C LYS A 258 3.93 -2.97 -6.02
N ILE A 259 3.12 -3.84 -5.44
CA ILE A 259 2.05 -3.44 -4.52
C ILE A 259 2.41 -4.00 -3.15
N VAL A 260 2.50 -3.14 -2.13
CA VAL A 260 2.67 -3.58 -0.75
C VAL A 260 1.36 -3.43 -0.01
N TYR A 261 1.07 -4.39 0.86
CA TYR A 261 -0.20 -4.40 1.60
C TYR A 261 -0.09 -5.14 2.93
N ASN A 262 -0.98 -4.79 3.84
CA ASN A 262 -1.20 -5.51 5.08
C ASN A 262 -2.14 -6.70 4.86
N LYS A 263 -1.80 -7.88 5.38
CA LYS A 263 -2.73 -9.00 5.60
C LYS A 263 -3.06 -9.08 7.09
N CYS A 264 -4.34 -9.01 7.43
CA CYS A 264 -4.80 -8.86 8.80
C CYS A 264 -4.79 -10.13 9.62
N VAL A 265 -5.19 -11.25 9.03
CA VAL A 265 -5.53 -12.47 9.77
C VAL A 265 -4.81 -13.70 9.23
N ASP A 266 -4.68 -14.70 10.09
CA ASP A 266 -4.17 -16.02 9.76
C ASP A 266 -5.30 -16.86 9.14
N ASP A 267 -5.17 -17.15 7.85
CA ASP A 267 -6.18 -17.93 7.12
C ASP A 267 -5.52 -18.83 6.05
N TYR A 268 -6.34 -19.41 5.17
CA TYR A 268 -5.90 -20.33 4.12
C TYR A 268 -4.90 -19.69 3.12
N GLU A 269 -4.86 -18.37 2.99
CA GLU A 269 -3.95 -17.65 2.08
C GLU A 269 -2.61 -17.31 2.71
N GLY A 270 -2.50 -17.33 4.03
CA GLY A 270 -1.23 -17.09 4.71
C GLY A 270 -1.34 -16.45 6.09
N LYS A 271 -0.18 -16.06 6.62
CA LYS A 271 -0.05 -15.44 7.94
C LYS A 271 -0.33 -13.93 7.90
N PRO A 272 -0.76 -13.32 9.03
CA PRO A 272 -0.82 -11.88 9.17
C PRO A 272 0.54 -11.23 8.92
N GLY A 273 0.57 -10.07 8.27
CA GLY A 273 1.79 -9.29 8.10
C GLY A 273 1.87 -8.48 6.81
N VAL A 274 3.10 -8.12 6.44
CA VAL A 274 3.37 -7.26 5.27
C VAL A 274 3.71 -8.13 4.08
N TYR A 275 2.99 -7.92 2.98
CA TYR A 275 3.16 -8.63 1.73
C TYR A 275 3.60 -7.68 0.62
N LEU A 276 4.36 -8.23 -0.32
CA LEU A 276 4.72 -7.61 -1.59
C LEU A 276 4.11 -8.45 -2.71
N TYR A 277 3.21 -7.86 -3.50
CA TYR A 277 2.74 -8.41 -4.75
C TYR A 277 3.56 -7.86 -5.92
N ASN A 278 4.16 -8.76 -6.68
CA ASN A 278 4.85 -8.45 -7.93
C ASN A 278 3.83 -8.48 -9.08
N ILE A 279 3.55 -7.32 -9.68
CA ILE A 279 2.56 -7.16 -10.75
C ILE A 279 2.94 -7.95 -12.01
N THR A 280 4.24 -8.05 -12.31
CA THR A 280 4.73 -8.76 -13.50
C THR A 280 4.59 -10.28 -13.35
N GLU A 281 4.84 -10.79 -12.15
CA GLU A 281 4.78 -12.22 -11.84
C GLU A 281 3.37 -12.68 -11.43
N GLY A 282 2.53 -11.75 -10.97
CA GLY A 282 1.20 -12.03 -10.45
C GLY A 282 1.22 -12.81 -9.14
N GLN A 283 2.21 -12.56 -8.27
CA GLN A 283 2.47 -13.34 -7.06
C GLN A 283 2.75 -12.46 -5.85
N SER A 284 2.21 -12.87 -4.71
CA SER A 284 2.49 -12.26 -3.40
C SER A 284 3.59 -13.01 -2.66
N THR A 285 4.48 -12.26 -2.02
CA THR A 285 5.53 -12.75 -1.13
C THR A 285 5.38 -12.12 0.25
N LEU A 286 5.41 -12.94 1.31
CA LEU A 286 5.44 -12.46 2.69
C LEU A 286 6.80 -11.82 2.99
N ILE A 287 6.80 -10.52 3.28
CA ILE A 287 8.00 -9.76 3.66
C ILE A 287 8.27 -9.92 5.15
N TYR A 288 7.23 -9.78 5.98
CA TYR A 288 7.34 -9.91 7.42
C TYR A 288 6.03 -10.42 8.03
N GLY A 289 6.11 -11.51 8.81
CA GLY A 289 4.95 -12.15 9.42
C GLY A 289 4.82 -11.88 10.92
N TYR A 290 3.58 -11.78 11.39
CA TYR A 290 3.23 -11.61 12.80
C TYR A 290 2.54 -12.88 13.33
N SER A 291 2.62 -13.11 14.64
CA SER A 291 2.00 -14.27 15.30
C SER A 291 0.51 -14.11 15.59
N ASN A 292 0.01 -12.88 15.55
CA ASN A 292 -1.38 -12.52 15.82
C ASN A 292 -1.87 -11.59 14.71
N ASP A 293 -3.18 -11.32 14.70
CA ASP A 293 -3.78 -10.35 13.79
C ASP A 293 -3.10 -8.99 13.88
N VAL A 294 -2.92 -8.34 12.73
CA VAL A 294 -2.11 -7.12 12.63
C VAL A 294 -2.69 -6.13 11.63
N TYR A 295 -2.54 -4.84 11.94
CA TYR A 295 -2.94 -3.73 11.08
C TYR A 295 -1.72 -2.86 10.85
N THR A 296 -0.94 -3.18 9.80
CA THR A 296 0.24 -2.41 9.41
C THR A 296 -0.09 -1.38 8.33
N THR A 297 0.76 -0.36 8.23
CA THR A 297 0.70 0.69 7.19
C THR A 297 1.95 0.65 6.31
N PRO A 298 2.07 -0.33 5.39
CA PRO A 298 3.24 -0.45 4.53
C PRO A 298 3.23 0.55 3.38
N GLU A 299 4.39 1.14 3.13
CA GLU A 299 4.69 2.03 2.02
C GLU A 299 5.90 1.50 1.24
N VAL A 300 6.00 1.89 -0.04
CA VAL A 300 7.08 1.41 -0.92
C VAL A 300 7.68 2.55 -1.75
N HIS A 301 9.01 2.62 -1.76
CA HIS A 301 9.76 3.49 -2.67
C HIS A 301 11.07 2.83 -3.12
N ASN A 302 11.25 2.71 -4.42
CA ASN A 302 12.22 1.89 -5.13
C ASN A 302 12.30 0.46 -4.56
N ASN A 303 13.38 0.18 -3.82
CA ASN A 303 13.62 -1.11 -3.18
C ASN A 303 13.36 -1.07 -1.67
N ILE A 304 12.82 0.02 -1.14
CA ILE A 304 12.54 0.19 0.28
C ILE A 304 11.07 -0.07 0.52
N ILE A 305 10.78 -0.97 1.44
CA ILE A 305 9.47 -1.12 2.07
C ILE A 305 9.62 -0.64 3.51
N VAL A 306 8.80 0.32 3.91
CA VAL A 306 8.71 0.78 5.30
C VAL A 306 7.31 0.50 5.81
N TRP A 307 7.16 0.13 7.08
CA TRP A 307 5.85 -0.01 7.68
C TRP A 307 5.89 0.27 9.17
N GLY A 308 4.78 0.78 9.67
CA GLY A 308 4.45 0.84 11.09
C GLY A 308 3.14 0.12 11.35
N MET A 309 2.58 0.34 12.53
CA MET A 309 1.19 -0.03 12.80
C MET A 309 0.25 1.10 12.41
N ASP A 310 -1.00 0.76 12.11
CA ASP A 310 -2.09 1.73 11.96
C ASP A 310 -2.45 2.30 13.33
N LYS A 311 -2.38 3.63 13.46
CA LYS A 311 -2.67 4.34 14.71
C LYS A 311 -4.05 4.04 15.29
N ASN A 312 -5.03 3.68 14.45
CA ASN A 312 -6.41 3.43 14.90
C ASN A 312 -6.61 2.04 15.51
N TYR A 313 -5.63 1.14 15.37
CA TYR A 313 -5.75 -0.27 15.76
C TYR A 313 -4.76 -0.70 16.84
N VAL A 314 -4.03 0.25 17.45
CA VAL A 314 -3.09 -0.02 18.55
C VAL A 314 -3.49 0.73 19.82
N ASP A 315 -3.81 -0.03 20.87
CA ASP A 315 -4.07 0.51 22.22
C ASP A 315 -2.73 0.75 22.97
N GLY A 316 -2.09 1.89 22.71
CA GLY A 316 -0.93 2.36 23.49
C GLY A 316 0.45 2.09 22.87
N ALA A 317 1.50 2.29 23.69
CA ALA A 317 2.90 2.32 23.26
C ALA A 317 3.56 0.93 23.12
N GLU A 318 2.85 -0.15 23.47
CA GLU A 318 3.40 -1.49 23.29
C GLU A 318 3.21 -1.91 21.83
N ASN A 319 4.33 -2.01 21.09
CA ASN A 319 4.44 -2.57 19.74
C ASN A 319 4.12 -1.62 18.55
N ASN A 320 4.39 -0.31 18.67
CA ASN A 320 4.30 0.67 17.57
C ASN A 320 5.64 0.90 16.86
N ASP A 321 6.41 -0.15 16.58
CA ASP A 321 7.72 0.01 15.95
C ASP A 321 7.60 0.35 14.45
N ILE A 322 8.51 1.20 13.96
CA ILE A 322 8.70 1.44 12.52
C ILE A 322 9.81 0.53 12.01
N TYR A 323 9.48 -0.26 10.99
CA TYR A 323 10.34 -1.24 10.36
C TYR A 323 10.64 -0.87 8.92
N LEU A 324 11.79 -1.33 8.44
CA LEU A 324 12.31 -1.11 7.11
C LEU A 324 12.83 -2.44 6.54
N CYS A 325 12.54 -2.71 5.27
CA CYS A 325 13.10 -3.80 4.49
C CYS A 325 13.68 -3.22 3.19
N ASN A 326 14.92 -3.58 2.85
CA ASN A 326 15.52 -3.26 1.56
C ASN A 326 15.59 -4.51 0.67
N LEU A 327 14.82 -4.50 -0.41
CA LEU A 327 14.67 -5.60 -1.37
C LEU A 327 15.96 -5.89 -2.15
N SER A 328 16.90 -4.95 -2.23
CA SER A 328 18.16 -5.14 -2.97
C SER A 328 19.05 -6.24 -2.36
N TYR A 329 18.89 -6.53 -1.07
CA TYR A 329 19.59 -7.62 -0.38
C TYR A 329 18.90 -8.99 -0.50
N ASN A 330 17.72 -9.03 -1.14
CA ASN A 330 16.89 -10.23 -1.24
C ASN A 330 16.92 -10.87 -2.63
N PHE A 331 17.53 -10.19 -3.62
CA PHE A 331 17.66 -10.63 -5.01
C PHE A 331 19.10 -10.70 -5.51
N SER A 332 20.10 -10.72 -4.62
CA SER A 332 21.46 -11.08 -5.03
C SER A 332 21.52 -12.58 -5.28
N GLU A 333 21.74 -12.94 -6.55
CA GLU A 333 21.85 -14.28 -7.15
C GLU A 333 22.63 -15.34 -6.35
#